data_AF-A0A1Q3IY49-F1
#
_entry.id   AF-A0A1Q3IY49-F1
#
_cell.length_a   1.000
_cell.length_b   1.000
_cell.length_c   1.000
_cell.angle_alpha   90.00
_cell.angle_beta   90.00
_cell.angle_gamma   90.00
#
_symmetry.space_group_name_H-M   'P 1'
#
loop_
_entity.id
_entity.type
_entity.pdbx_description
1 polymer ?
#
loop_
_entity_poly.entity_id
_entity_poly.type
_entity_poly.pdbx_seq_one_letter_code
_entity_poly.pdbx_strand_id
1 'polypeptide(L)'
;MRFKTLKIAAAALMLAFAATPALADLAADKAAVEAAKAAGTVGEQGDGYLGIVSSADGTVTAAVNAINAGRADVYAQTAAKSGVTRDAAGQATGAQLIARTPAGQYVKPLGGGWTRK
;
A
#
# COMPACT_ATOMS: atom_id res chain seq x y z
N MET A 1 18.75 28.73 -8.07
CA MET A 1 18.81 27.38 -8.68
C MET A 1 17.40 26.94 -9.00
N ARG A 2 17.08 26.67 -10.27
CA ARG A 2 15.76 26.18 -10.71
C ARG A 2 15.72 24.66 -10.54
N PHE A 3 14.98 24.18 -9.55
CA PHE A 3 14.74 22.75 -9.38
C PHE A 3 13.90 22.26 -10.57
N LYS A 4 14.52 21.50 -11.47
CA LYS A 4 13.82 20.82 -12.55
C LYS A 4 12.92 19.76 -11.92
N THR A 5 11.61 19.95 -12.02
CA THR A 5 10.60 18.94 -11.70
C THR A 5 10.86 17.70 -12.55
N LEU A 6 11.42 16.66 -11.93
CA LEU A 6 11.58 15.36 -12.56
C LEU A 6 10.19 14.73 -12.65
N LYS A 7 9.57 14.84 -13.84
CA LYS A 7 8.36 14.10 -14.17
C LYS A 7 8.73 12.63 -14.27
N ILE A 8 8.63 11.90 -13.15
CA ILE A 8 8.64 10.44 -13.17
C ILE A 8 7.30 10.05 -13.79
N ALA A 9 7.31 9.84 -15.10
CA ALA A 9 6.20 9.23 -15.81
C ALA A 9 6.01 7.84 -15.21
N ALA A 10 4.96 7.66 -14.42
CA ALA A 10 4.52 6.36 -13.97
C ALA A 10 4.04 5.60 -15.21
N ALA A 11 4.87 4.66 -15.70
CA ALA A 11 4.44 3.70 -16.68
C ALA A 11 3.34 2.84 -16.03
N ALA A 12 2.10 3.09 -16.43
CA ALA A 12 1.00 2.16 -16.20
C ALA A 12 1.28 0.91 -17.03
N LEU A 13 1.95 -0.07 -16.41
CA LEU A 13 2.19 -1.36 -17.04
C LEU A 13 0.90 -2.18 -16.91
N MET A 14 -0.04 -1.96 -17.84
CA MET A 14 -1.09 -2.94 -18.12
C MET A 14 -0.43 -4.14 -18.79
N LEU A 15 -0.06 -5.13 -17.98
CA LEU A 15 0.21 -6.48 -18.47
C LEU A 15 -1.13 -7.21 -18.54
N ALA A 16 -1.65 -7.36 -19.75
CA ALA A 16 -2.65 -8.39 -20.04
C ALA A 16 -1.98 -9.75 -19.83
N PHE A 17 -2.20 -10.36 -18.66
CA PHE A 17 -1.75 -11.71 -18.35
C PHE A 17 -2.99 -12.56 -18.11
N ALA A 18 -3.07 -13.69 -18.83
CA ALA A 18 -4.15 -14.65 -18.71
C ALA A 18 -4.37 -15.02 -17.23
N ALA A 19 -5.64 -15.01 -16.80
CA ALA A 19 -6.04 -15.29 -15.43
C ALA A 19 -5.65 -16.72 -15.02
N THR A 20 -4.51 -16.85 -14.35
CA THR A 20 -4.20 -18.00 -13.51
C THR A 20 -4.98 -17.88 -12.19
N PRO A 21 -5.33 -18.98 -11.51
CA PRO A 21 -6.09 -18.93 -10.26
C PRO A 21 -5.44 -18.08 -9.15
N ALA A 22 -4.13 -17.82 -9.22
CA ALA A 22 -3.41 -16.90 -8.33
C ALA A 22 -3.82 -15.41 -8.49
N LEU A 23 -4.38 -15.01 -9.64
CA LEU A 23 -4.88 -13.65 -9.87
C LEU A 23 -6.28 -13.43 -9.27
N ALA A 24 -7.09 -14.49 -9.13
CA ALA A 24 -8.42 -14.40 -8.54
C ALA A 24 -8.34 -14.13 -7.02
N ASP A 25 -7.36 -14.73 -6.35
CA ASP A 25 -7.11 -14.57 -4.91
C ASP A 25 -6.73 -13.11 -4.58
N LEU A 26 -5.84 -12.52 -5.39
CA LEU A 26 -5.39 -11.14 -5.19
C LEU A 26 -6.50 -10.09 -5.41
N ALA A 27 -7.42 -10.34 -6.35
CA ALA A 27 -8.57 -9.45 -6.57
C ALA A 27 -9.53 -9.48 -5.38
N ALA A 28 -9.79 -10.67 -4.82
CA ALA A 28 -10.61 -10.85 -3.64
C ALA A 28 -9.97 -10.21 -2.40
N ASP A 29 -8.66 -10.42 -2.18
CA ASP A 29 -7.90 -9.81 -1.10
C ASP A 29 -7.97 -8.28 -1.15
N LYS A 30 -7.79 -7.71 -2.35
CA LYS A 30 -7.89 -6.26 -2.55
C LYS A 30 -9.29 -5.75 -2.20
N ALA A 31 -10.34 -6.43 -2.66
CA ALA A 31 -11.72 -6.05 -2.35
C ALA A 31 -11.99 -6.12 -0.83
N ALA A 32 -11.52 -7.18 -0.17
CA ALA A 32 -11.65 -7.34 1.27
C ALA A 32 -10.94 -6.23 2.04
N VAL A 33 -9.71 -5.89 1.65
CA VAL A 33 -8.94 -4.79 2.27
C VAL A 33 -9.58 -3.43 2.03
N GLU A 34 -10.07 -3.13 0.83
CA GLU A 34 -10.74 -1.85 0.58
C GLU A 34 -12.05 -1.70 1.37
N ALA A 35 -12.83 -2.79 1.50
CA ALA A 35 -13.99 -2.82 2.38
C ALA A 35 -13.60 -2.61 3.86
N ALA A 36 -12.53 -3.26 4.32
CA ALA A 36 -12.01 -3.11 5.67
C ALA A 36 -11.48 -1.70 5.96
N LYS A 37 -10.85 -1.05 4.97
CA LYS A 37 -10.44 0.37 5.06
C LYS A 37 -11.63 1.31 5.16
N ALA A 38 -12.68 1.07 4.38
CA ALA A 38 -13.92 1.83 4.46
C ALA A 38 -14.63 1.64 5.82
N ALA A 39 -14.59 0.42 6.37
CA ALA A 39 -15.12 0.10 7.70
C ALA A 39 -14.24 0.61 8.85
N GLY A 40 -13.01 1.04 8.57
CA GLY A 40 -12.05 1.54 9.55
C GLY A 40 -11.37 0.48 10.41
N THR A 41 -11.43 -0.80 10.00
CA THR A 41 -10.71 -1.90 10.67
C THR A 41 -9.28 -2.04 10.16
N VAL A 42 -9.00 -1.54 8.96
CA VAL A 42 -7.68 -1.48 8.32
C VAL A 42 -7.35 -0.03 7.94
N GLY A 43 -6.07 0.33 7.94
CA GLY A 43 -5.60 1.65 7.52
C GLY A 43 -4.25 1.62 6.83
N GLU A 44 -3.88 2.74 6.20
CA GLU A 44 -2.58 2.92 5.55
C GLU A 44 -1.53 3.44 6.54
N GLN A 45 -0.34 2.86 6.53
CA GLN A 45 0.78 3.26 7.38
C GLN A 45 1.82 4.08 6.61
N GLY A 46 2.50 4.98 7.30
CA GLY A 46 3.49 5.88 6.73
C GLY A 46 4.77 5.17 6.25
N ASP A 47 4.96 3.91 6.63
CA ASP A 47 6.03 3.04 6.13
C ASP A 47 5.66 2.34 4.81
N GLY A 48 4.45 2.57 4.29
CA GLY A 48 3.96 2.00 3.05
C GLY A 48 3.09 0.76 3.21
N TYR A 49 2.95 0.19 4.41
CA TYR A 49 2.14 -1.02 4.60
C TYR A 49 0.71 -0.73 5.04
N LEU A 50 -0.14 -1.76 4.95
CA LEU A 50 -1.44 -1.78 5.62
C LEU A 50 -1.25 -2.21 7.07
N GLY A 51 -2.09 -1.70 7.96
CA GLY A 51 -2.15 -2.13 9.34
C GLY A 51 -3.58 -2.32 9.84
N ILE A 52 -3.76 -3.23 10.78
CA ILE A 52 -5.05 -3.39 11.47
C ILE A 52 -5.18 -2.27 12.52
N VAL A 53 -6.28 -1.53 12.46
CA VAL A 53 -6.60 -0.41 13.37
C VAL A 53 -7.23 -0.92 14.67
N SER A 54 -8.09 -1.94 14.55
CA SER A 54 -8.84 -2.54 15.65
C SER A 54 -8.77 -4.07 15.57
N SER A 55 -9.86 -4.81 15.79
CA SER A 55 -9.97 -6.22 15.46
C SER A 55 -10.31 -6.43 13.98
N ALA A 56 -9.76 -7.48 13.38
CA ALA A 56 -10.11 -7.97 12.05
C ALA A 56 -10.33 -9.49 12.10
N ASP A 57 -11.17 -10.03 11.22
CA ASP A 57 -11.32 -11.46 11.08
C ASP A 57 -10.11 -12.10 10.36
N GLY A 58 -10.10 -13.44 10.31
CA GLY A 58 -9.01 -14.19 9.69
C GLY A 58 -8.86 -13.91 8.18
N THR A 59 -9.96 -13.64 7.48
CA THR A 59 -9.96 -13.35 6.04
C THR A 59 -9.31 -11.99 5.77
N VAL A 60 -9.73 -10.95 6.48
CA VAL A 60 -9.12 -9.60 6.36
C VAL A 60 -7.65 -9.63 6.78
N THR A 61 -7.31 -10.38 7.83
CA THR A 61 -5.92 -10.53 8.28
C THR A 61 -5.05 -11.20 7.22
N ALA A 62 -5.54 -12.28 6.60
CA ALA A 62 -4.84 -12.96 5.51
C ALA A 62 -4.63 -12.04 4.30
N ALA A 63 -5.68 -11.31 3.90
CA ALA A 63 -5.62 -10.37 2.79
C ALA A 63 -4.62 -9.22 3.04
N VAL A 64 -4.59 -8.65 4.25
CA VAL A 64 -3.61 -7.62 4.64
C VAL A 64 -2.19 -8.17 4.53
N ASN A 65 -1.95 -9.39 5.01
CA ASN A 65 -0.63 -10.02 4.93
C ASN A 65 -0.21 -10.29 3.48
N ALA A 66 -1.11 -10.80 2.64
CA ALA A 66 -0.86 -11.05 1.23
C ALA A 66 -0.49 -9.77 0.47
N ILE A 67 -1.26 -8.69 0.67
CA ILE A 67 -0.97 -7.40 0.05
C ILE A 67 0.34 -6.81 0.57
N ASN A 68 0.61 -6.91 1.88
CA ASN A 68 1.87 -6.41 2.46
C ASN A 68 3.09 -7.18 1.95
N ALA A 69 2.99 -8.49 1.70
CA ALA A 69 4.03 -9.27 1.06
C ALA A 69 4.30 -8.79 -0.38
N GLY A 70 3.24 -8.54 -1.16
CA GLY A 70 3.40 -7.95 -2.49
C GLY A 70 4.03 -6.55 -2.48
N ARG A 71 3.62 -5.69 -1.53
CA ARG A 71 4.23 -4.36 -1.34
C ARG A 71 5.70 -4.46 -0.98
N ALA A 72 6.06 -5.39 -0.09
CA ALA A 72 7.45 -5.67 0.30
C ALA A 72 8.34 -5.99 -0.90
N ASP A 73 7.88 -6.87 -1.79
CA ASP A 73 8.60 -7.23 -3.01
C ASP A 73 8.78 -6.03 -3.94
N VAL A 74 7.72 -5.22 -4.12
CA VAL A 74 7.78 -3.98 -4.91
C VAL A 74 8.77 -2.98 -4.31
N TYR A 75 8.83 -2.86 -2.98
CA TYR A 75 9.78 -1.95 -2.33
C TYR A 75 11.22 -2.44 -2.48
N ALA A 76 11.47 -3.75 -2.36
CA ALA A 76 12.78 -4.33 -2.63
C ALA A 76 13.24 -4.08 -4.08
N GLN A 77 12.34 -4.26 -5.06
CA GLN A 77 12.63 -3.98 -6.46
C GLN A 77 12.89 -2.49 -6.71
N THR A 78 12.09 -1.60 -6.11
CA THR A 78 12.25 -0.15 -6.22
C THR A 78 13.59 0.30 -5.64
N ALA A 79 13.94 -0.22 -4.46
CA ALA A 79 15.20 0.02 -3.77
C ALA A 79 16.39 -0.37 -4.65
N ALA A 80 16.39 -1.59 -5.19
CA ALA A 80 17.44 -2.09 -6.07
C ALA A 80 17.60 -1.23 -7.34
N LYS A 81 16.49 -0.79 -7.95
CA LYS A 81 16.51 0.03 -9.16
C LYS A 81 16.95 1.48 -8.93
N SER A 82 16.65 2.03 -7.76
CA SER A 82 16.81 3.47 -7.48
C SER A 82 17.98 3.79 -6.56
N GLY A 83 18.69 2.78 -6.05
CA GLY A 83 19.82 2.96 -5.13
C GLY A 83 19.42 3.49 -3.74
N VAL A 84 18.17 3.25 -3.32
CA VAL A 84 17.64 3.64 -2.01
C VAL A 84 17.42 2.42 -1.13
N THR A 85 17.18 2.60 0.17
CA THR A 85 16.78 1.50 1.05
C THR A 85 15.34 1.06 0.77
N ARG A 86 15.03 -0.19 1.09
CA ARG A 86 13.64 -0.70 1.03
C ARG A 86 12.70 0.15 1.89
N ASP A 87 13.13 0.57 3.07
CA ASP A 87 12.35 1.42 3.96
C ASP A 87 12.07 2.78 3.33
N ALA A 88 13.06 3.41 2.68
CA ALA A 88 12.84 4.68 2.00
C ALA A 88 11.84 4.54 0.84
N ALA A 89 11.89 3.43 0.09
CA ALA A 89 10.90 3.15 -0.96
C ALA A 89 9.48 2.93 -0.38
N GLY A 90 9.38 2.21 0.74
CA GLY A 90 8.12 2.03 1.47
C GLY A 90 7.56 3.35 1.97
N GLN A 91 8.37 4.16 2.65
CA GLN A 91 7.98 5.47 3.19
C GLN A 91 7.53 6.46 2.10
N ALA A 92 8.25 6.51 0.98
CA ALA A 92 7.84 7.31 -0.17
C ALA A 92 6.47 6.87 -0.70
N THR A 93 6.22 5.56 -0.76
CA THR A 93 4.92 5.01 -1.14
C THR A 93 3.84 5.32 -0.10
N GLY A 94 4.15 5.17 1.19
CA GLY A 94 3.25 5.48 2.31
C GLY A 94 2.78 6.93 2.30
N ALA A 95 3.68 7.88 2.04
CA ALA A 95 3.32 9.28 1.87
C ALA A 95 2.27 9.50 0.76
N GLN A 96 2.42 8.81 -0.38
CA GLN A 96 1.46 8.88 -1.49
C GLN A 96 0.13 8.20 -1.14
N LEU A 97 0.16 7.04 -0.46
CA LEU A 97 -1.03 6.31 -0.05
C LEU A 97 -1.85 7.11 0.95
N ILE A 98 -1.21 7.71 1.96
CA ILE A 98 -1.85 8.57 2.95
C ILE A 98 -2.46 9.81 2.25
N ALA A 99 -1.72 10.45 1.33
CA ALA A 99 -2.23 11.59 0.58
C ALA A 99 -3.49 11.24 -0.23
N ARG A 100 -3.57 10.04 -0.80
CA ARG A 100 -4.69 9.55 -1.61
C ARG A 100 -5.80 8.88 -0.80
N THR A 101 -5.57 8.60 0.49
CA THR A 101 -6.58 7.96 1.34
C THR A 101 -7.84 8.85 1.40
N PRO A 102 -9.05 8.31 1.17
CA PRO A 102 -10.29 9.08 1.30
C PRO A 102 -10.50 9.62 2.72
N ALA A 103 -11.21 10.74 2.83
CA ALA A 103 -11.68 11.22 4.13
C ALA A 103 -12.55 10.15 4.82
N GLY A 104 -12.43 10.05 6.14
CA GLY A 104 -13.12 9.07 6.97
C GLY A 104 -12.44 7.70 7.08
N GLN A 105 -11.32 7.47 6.38
CA GLN A 105 -10.50 6.26 6.56
C GLN A 105 -9.30 6.53 7.47
N TYR A 106 -8.68 5.47 7.97
CA TYR A 106 -7.57 5.56 8.92
C TYR A 106 -6.21 5.58 8.25
N VAL A 107 -5.34 6.44 8.77
CA VAL A 107 -3.93 6.53 8.41
C VAL A 107 -3.07 6.60 9.67
N LYS A 108 -1.87 6.02 9.61
CA LYS A 108 -0.87 6.10 10.68
C LYS A 108 0.41 6.73 10.13
N PRO A 109 0.68 8.02 10.40
CA PRO A 109 1.94 8.66 10.03
C PRO A 109 3.15 7.94 10.65
N LEU A 110 4.34 8.13 10.07
CA LEU A 110 5.58 7.56 10.61
C LEU A 110 5.80 8.03 12.05
N GLY A 111 6.06 7.06 12.95
CA GLY A 111 6.24 7.32 14.38
C GLY A 111 4.98 7.78 15.13
N GLY A 112 3.84 7.90 14.45
CA GLY A 112 2.57 8.34 15.02
C GLY A 112 1.61 7.19 15.34
N GLY A 113 0.46 7.56 15.91
CA GLY A 113 -0.68 6.67 16.12
C GLY A 113 -1.66 6.67 14.94
N TRP A 114 -2.67 5.81 15.01
CA TRP A 114 -3.79 5.82 14.08
C TRP A 114 -4.58 7.13 14.19
N THR A 115 -4.87 7.73 13.04
CA THR A 115 -5.68 8.95 12.91
C THR A 115 -6.71 8.75 11.80
N ARG A 116 -7.92 9.26 12.00
CA ARG A 116 -8.96 9.26 10.97
C ARG A 116 -8.79 10.52 10.11
N LYS A 117 -8.65 10.35 8.80
CA LYS A 117 -8.45 11.45 7.85
C LYS A 117 -9.72 12.25 7.60
#